data_AF-A0A0P1IIE4-F1
#
_entry.id   AF-A0A0P1IIE4-F1
#
_cell.length_a   1.000
_cell.length_b   1.000
_cell.length_c   1.000
_cell.angle_alpha   90.00
_cell.angle_beta   90.00
_cell.angle_gamma   90.00
#
_symmetry.space_group_name_H-M   'P 1'
#
loop_
_entity.id
_entity.type
_entity.pdbx_description
1 polymer ?
#
loop_
_entity_poly.entity_id
_entity_poly.type
_entity_poly.pdbx_seq_one_letter_code
_entity_poly.pdbx_strand_id
1 'polypeptide(L)' 'MTKPTPRLPHQTDDIFLTDGGTETWLLYKRGFELPEFSAFHLLNDQQSAAALREYYIAFANIAVKLGTPFILTA' A
#
# COMPACT_ATOMS: atom_id res chain seq x y z
N MET A 1 9.70 -22.09 20.73
CA MET A 1 8.40 -21.41 20.90
C MET A 1 7.78 -21.25 19.52
N THR A 2 6.63 -21.86 19.26
CA THR A 2 5.92 -21.72 17.97
C THR A 2 5.23 -20.36 17.93
N LYS A 3 5.45 -19.59 16.87
CA LYS A 3 4.79 -18.30 16.66
C LYS A 3 3.30 -18.59 16.38
N PRO A 4 2.35 -17.93 17.05
CA PRO A 4 0.94 -18.12 16.74
C PRO A 4 0.65 -17.70 15.29
N THR A 5 -0.16 -18.50 14.59
CA THR A 5 -0.61 -18.18 13.23
C THR A 5 -1.51 -16.95 13.29
N PRO A 6 -1.21 -15.87 12.54
CA PRO A 6 -2.09 -14.71 12.52
C PRO A 6 -3.44 -15.07 11.91
N ARG A 7 -4.53 -14.53 12.48
CA ARG A 7 -5.88 -14.65 11.90
C ARG A 7 -5.92 -13.84 10.60
N LEU A 8 -6.47 -14.43 9.54
CA LEU A 8 -6.69 -13.76 8.26
C LEU A 8 -7.88 -12.80 8.36
N PRO A 9 -8.00 -11.80 7.46
CA PRO A 9 -9.08 -10.82 7.51
C PRO A 9 -10.49 -11.44 7.56
N HIS A 10 -10.73 -12.54 6.84
CA HIS A 10 -12.03 -13.23 6.83
C HIS A 10 -12.33 -14.07 8.09
N GLN A 11 -11.39 -14.15 9.04
CA GLN A 11 -11.48 -14.95 10.28
C GLN A 11 -11.72 -14.08 11.53
N THR A 12 -12.03 -12.80 11.33
CA THR A 12 -12.26 -11.81 12.39
C THR A 12 -13.29 -10.79 11.91
N ASP A 13 -13.90 -10.07 12.84
CA ASP A 13 -14.82 -8.95 12.56
C ASP A 13 -14.10 -7.59 12.57
N ASP A 14 -12.76 -7.60 12.66
CA ASP A 14 -11.95 -6.38 12.64
C ASP A 14 -12.07 -5.66 11.29
N ILE A 15 -12.14 -4.33 11.33
CA ILE A 15 -12.08 -3.51 10.11
C ILE A 15 -10.60 -3.34 9.72
N PHE A 16 -10.25 -3.77 8.51
CA PHE A 16 -8.91 -3.59 7.95
C PHE A 16 -8.90 -2.31 7.11
N LEU A 17 -7.96 -1.41 7.41
CA LEU A 17 -7.67 -0.30 6.51
C LEU A 17 -6.92 -0.85 5.29
N THR A 18 -7.27 -0.34 4.11
CA THR A 18 -6.50 -0.57 2.88
C THR A 18 -6.07 0.75 2.28
N ASP A 19 -5.22 0.69 1.26
CA ASP A 19 -4.74 1.86 0.54
C ASP A 19 -5.76 2.33 -0.52
N GLY A 20 -5.43 3.42 -1.23
CA GLY A 20 -6.24 3.97 -2.31
C GLY A 20 -5.80 3.47 -3.70
N GLY A 21 -5.92 4.33 -4.72
CA GLY A 21 -5.40 4.06 -6.07
C GLY A 21 -3.95 4.52 -6.25
N THR A 22 -3.00 3.59 -6.14
CA THR A 22 -1.55 3.85 -6.26
C THR A 22 -1.17 4.48 -7.59
N GLU A 23 -1.63 3.90 -8.70
CA GLU A 23 -1.38 4.36 -10.07
C GLU A 23 -1.90 5.78 -10.29
N THR A 24 -3.13 6.03 -9.82
CA THR A 24 -3.77 7.35 -9.91
C THR A 24 -2.95 8.39 -9.14
N TRP A 25 -2.48 8.03 -7.94
CA TRP A 25 -1.66 8.94 -7.15
C TRP A 25 -0.29 9.19 -7.80
N LEU A 26 0.38 8.17 -8.30
CA LEU A 26 1.69 8.30 -8.97
C LEU A 26 1.59 9.21 -10.21
N LEU A 27 0.55 9.03 -11.01
CA LEU A 27 0.33 9.83 -12.22
C LEU A 27 -0.01 11.29 -11.86
N TYR A 28 -1.02 11.53 -11.02
CA TYR A 28 -1.51 12.89 -10.77
C TYR A 28 -0.75 13.68 -9.69
N LYS A 29 -0.10 13.01 -8.74
CA LYS A 29 0.63 13.68 -7.63
C LYS A 29 2.14 13.68 -7.80
N ARG A 30 2.69 12.73 -8.55
CA ARG A 30 4.14 12.62 -8.79
C ARG A 30 4.56 12.81 -10.24
N GLY A 31 3.62 12.83 -11.17
CA GLY A 31 3.90 13.08 -12.59
C GLY A 31 4.63 11.92 -13.26
N PHE A 32 4.48 10.70 -12.76
CA PHE A 32 5.02 9.53 -13.44
C PHE A 32 4.17 9.18 -14.66
N GLU A 33 4.84 8.89 -15.77
CA GLU A 33 4.23 8.23 -16.91
C GLU A 33 4.06 6.75 -16.60
N LEU A 34 2.85 6.24 -16.78
CA LEU A 34 2.49 4.85 -16.50
C LEU A 34 1.98 4.21 -17.80
N PRO A 35 2.86 3.61 -18.62
CA PRO A 35 2.43 2.85 -19.79
C PRO A 35 1.42 1.78 -19.40
N GLU A 36 0.30 1.70 -20.12
CA GLU A 36 -0.82 0.80 -19.81
C GLU A 36 -1.34 0.93 -18.37
N PHE A 37 -1.17 2.13 -17.77
CA PHE A 37 -1.51 2.42 -16.38
C PHE A 37 -0.85 1.45 -15.38
N SER A 38 0.34 0.94 -15.69
CA SER A 38 1.05 -0.03 -14.86
C SER A 38 2.25 0.58 -14.14
N ALA A 39 2.22 0.53 -12.80
CA ALA A 39 3.33 0.95 -11.95
C ALA A 39 4.50 -0.07 -11.91
N PHE A 40 4.39 -1.25 -12.54
CA PHE A 40 5.41 -2.30 -12.49
C PHE A 40 6.78 -1.80 -12.98
N HIS A 41 6.80 -0.98 -14.03
CA HIS A 41 8.02 -0.41 -14.62
C HIS A 41 8.83 0.44 -13.63
N LEU A 42 8.14 1.07 -12.68
CA LEU A 42 8.74 1.94 -11.66
C LEU A 42 9.56 1.17 -10.62
N LEU A 43 9.36 -0.15 -10.49
CA LEU A 43 10.10 -0.97 -9.52
C LEU A 43 11.58 -1.11 -9.85
N ASN A 44 11.96 -0.89 -11.11
CA ASN A 44 13.35 -0.99 -11.58
C ASN A 44 14.16 0.29 -11.32
N ASP A 45 13.52 1.36 -10.85
CA ASP A 45 14.14 2.65 -10.60
C ASP A 45 14.06 3.04 -9.13
N GLN A 46 15.16 3.50 -8.56
CA GLN A 46 15.24 3.81 -7.13
C GLN A 46 14.35 5.00 -6.73
N GLN A 47 14.28 6.03 -7.59
CA GLN A 47 13.47 7.23 -7.32
C GLN A 47 11.98 6.88 -7.32
N SER A 48 11.56 6.09 -8.30
CA SER A 48 10.16 5.68 -8.47
C SER A 48 9.74 4.69 -7.38
N ALA A 49 10.63 3.78 -6.98
CA ALA A 49 10.42 2.91 -5.81
C ALA A 49 10.34 3.71 -4.49
N ALA A 50 10.99 4.86 -4.38
CA ALA A 50 10.85 5.73 -3.20
C ALA A 50 9.47 6.38 -3.14
N ALA A 51 8.92 6.82 -4.29
CA ALA A 51 7.56 7.37 -4.34
C ALA A 51 6.49 6.33 -4.00
N LEU A 52 6.65 5.07 -4.44
CA LEU A 52 5.79 3.96 -4.02
C LEU A 52 5.82 3.74 -2.51
N ARG A 53 7.02 3.75 -1.91
CA ARG A 53 7.15 3.64 -0.44
C ARG A 53 6.46 4.80 0.27
N GLU A 54 6.64 6.03 -0.21
CA GLU A 54 5.99 7.21 0.35
C GLU A 54 4.46 7.05 0.36
N TYR A 55 3.90 6.58 -0.75
CA TYR A 55 2.47 6.32 -0.87
C TYR A 55 1.97 5.31 0.18
N TYR A 56 2.59 4.14 0.29
CA TYR A 56 2.15 3.11 1.25
C TYR A 56 2.39 3.51 2.71
N ILE A 57 3.49 4.21 3.01
CA ILE A 57 3.78 4.71 4.37
C ILE A 57 2.70 5.70 4.83
N ALA A 58 2.17 6.52 3.92
CA ALA A 58 1.10 7.45 4.27
C ALA A 58 -0.15 6.72 4.80
N PHE A 59 -0.57 5.63 4.14
CA PHE A 59 -1.70 4.81 4.60
C PHE A 59 -1.36 3.99 5.85
N ALA A 60 -0.15 3.43 5.93
CA ALA A 60 0.29 2.71 7.13
C ALA A 60 0.26 3.61 8.38
N ASN A 61 0.67 4.88 8.26
CA ASN A 61 0.59 5.85 9.36
C ASN A 61 -0.86 6.14 9.77
N ILE A 62 -1.80 6.16 8.83
CA ILE A 62 -3.23 6.30 9.13
C ILE A 62 -3.72 5.07 9.90
N ALA A 63 -3.35 3.86 9.46
CA ALA A 63 -3.72 2.62 10.16
C ALA A 63 -3.22 2.61 11.61
N VAL A 64 -1.95 3.00 11.82
CA VAL A 64 -1.36 3.13 13.17
C VAL A 64 -2.14 4.14 14.01
N LYS A 65 -2.47 5.31 13.45
CA LYS A 65 -3.23 6.35 14.14
C LYS A 65 -4.64 5.91 14.53
N LEU A 66 -5.29 5.10 13.70
CA LEU A 66 -6.64 4.59 13.92
C LEU A 66 -6.68 3.28 14.73
N GLY A 67 -5.52 2.66 14.98
CA GLY A 67 -5.44 1.36 15.66
C GLY A 67 -6.02 0.21 14.85
N THR A 68 -6.02 0.32 13.52
CA THR A 68 -6.58 -0.70 12.62
C THR A 68 -5.48 -1.57 12.01
N PRO A 69 -5.72 -2.88 11.79
CA PRO A 69 -4.90 -3.66 10.88
C PRO A 69 -4.83 -3.01 9.49
N PHE A 70 -3.70 -3.19 8.79
CA PHE A 70 -3.48 -2.66 7.44
C PHE A 70 -3.29 -3.81 6.45
N ILE A 71 -3.97 -3.76 5.31
CA ILE A 71 -3.83 -4.71 4.20
C ILE A 71 -3.65 -3.96 2.88
N LEU A 72 -2.71 -4.43 2.06
CA LEU A 72 -2.49 -3.87 0.72
C LEU A 72 -3.53 -4.43 -0.26
N THR A 73 -4.05 -3.57 -1.14
CA THR A 73 -4.83 -4.04 -2.29
C THR A 73 -3.97 -4.85 -3.25
N ALA A 74 -4.59 -5.82 -3.91
CA ALA A 74 -3.99 -6.58 -5.01
C ALA A 74 -4.13 -5.84 -6.35
#